data_AF-A0A7V8YA57-F1
#
_entry.id   AF-A0A7V8YA57-F1
#
_cell.length_a   1.000
_cell.length_b   1.000
_cell.length_c   1.000
_cell.angle_alpha   90.00
_cell.angle_beta   90.00
_cell.angle_gamma   90.00
#
_symmetry.space_group_name_H-M   'P 1'
#
loop_
_entity.id
_entity.type
_entity.pdbx_description
1 polymer ?
#
loop_
_entity_poly.entity_id
_entity_poly.type
_entity_poly.pdbx_seq_one_letter_code
_entity_poly.pdbx_strand_id
1 'polypeptide(L)'
;MNEALATFAERMSRAFDELAGDLRRGEEPESSVALLGAAPIPEVTGHRQQAILALSGLAIEDGMRTSEVAKEISYEVPNTHMTLQALERAGHVEMVPGSKPQRWRLHPKYRVTAKTYMTIAEQVKAGEWTTYGDISIALRGDTKAARAIGQVAARIPEFPNPHRVLREPGVISQYWVDHEGKGPDRCQQMLEAEGIDFVEGQADPTRRVTWDVLNARITGEETA
;
A
#
# COMPACT_ATOMS: atom_id res chain seq x y z
N MET A 1 -37.72 -9.23 17.83
CA MET A 1 -37.92 -8.58 16.50
C MET A 1 -37.46 -7.12 16.50
N ASN A 2 -37.79 -6.31 17.52
CA ASN A 2 -37.35 -4.91 17.60
C ASN A 2 -35.84 -4.73 17.76
N GLU A 3 -35.16 -5.61 18.50
CA GLU A 3 -33.71 -5.51 18.76
C GLU A 3 -32.87 -5.78 17.51
N ALA A 4 -33.22 -6.80 16.73
CA ALA A 4 -32.56 -7.10 15.45
C ALA A 4 -32.72 -5.96 14.43
N LEU A 5 -33.88 -5.30 14.43
CA LEU A 5 -34.13 -4.13 13.59
C LEU A 5 -33.31 -2.92 14.02
N ALA A 6 -33.15 -2.72 15.34
CA ALA A 6 -32.31 -1.66 15.91
C ALA A 6 -30.83 -1.88 15.57
N THR A 7 -30.30 -3.09 15.76
CA THR A 7 -28.91 -3.42 15.38
C THR A 7 -28.67 -3.26 13.88
N PHE A 8 -29.64 -3.61 13.04
CA PHE A 8 -29.55 -3.38 11.60
C PHE A 8 -29.50 -1.88 11.27
N ALA A 9 -30.38 -1.09 11.88
CA ALA A 9 -30.41 0.36 11.69
C ALA A 9 -29.10 1.04 12.14
N GLU A 10 -28.53 0.62 13.27
CA GLU A 10 -27.24 1.12 13.77
C GLU A 10 -26.08 0.79 12.83
N ARG A 11 -26.04 -0.45 12.31
CA ARG A 11 -25.02 -0.87 11.33
C ARG A 11 -25.13 -0.08 10.03
N MET A 12 -26.35 0.16 9.55
CA MET A 12 -26.60 0.97 8.35
C MET A 12 -26.22 2.42 8.56
N SER A 13 -26.56 3.02 9.72
CA SER A 13 -26.17 4.40 10.05
C SER A 13 -24.64 4.55 10.05
N ARG A 14 -23.94 3.61 10.68
CA ARG A 14 -22.47 3.63 10.72
C ARG A 14 -21.86 3.48 9.32
N ALA A 15 -22.41 2.60 8.49
CA ALA A 15 -21.98 2.44 7.11
C ALA A 15 -22.19 3.72 6.27
N PHE A 16 -23.29 4.44 6.49
CA PHE A 16 -23.54 5.72 5.83
C PHE A 16 -22.64 6.84 6.34
N ASP A 17 -22.34 6.89 7.64
CA ASP A 17 -21.39 7.85 8.20
C ASP A 17 -19.96 7.62 7.68
N GLU A 18 -19.55 6.35 7.54
CA GLU A 18 -18.27 5.96 6.91
C GLU A 18 -18.23 6.39 5.45
N LEU A 19 -19.25 6.05 4.65
CA LEU A 19 -19.35 6.47 3.24
C LEU A 19 -19.35 8.00 3.10
N ALA A 20 -20.06 8.71 3.97
CA ALA A 20 -20.07 10.17 3.97
C ALA A 20 -18.69 10.74 4.39
N GLY A 21 -17.96 10.04 5.25
CA GLY A 21 -16.55 10.33 5.57
C GLY A 21 -15.64 10.16 4.36
N ASP A 22 -15.81 9.09 3.59
CA ASP A 22 -15.04 8.79 2.37
C ASP A 22 -15.32 9.82 1.27
N LEU A 23 -16.60 10.15 1.04
CA LEU A 23 -17.01 11.16 0.05
C LEU A 23 -16.52 12.57 0.41
N ARG A 24 -16.56 12.95 1.70
CA ARG A 24 -16.03 14.26 2.16
C ARG A 24 -14.50 14.35 2.05
N ARG A 25 -13.81 13.21 2.03
CA ARG A 25 -12.36 13.11 1.79
C ARG A 25 -12.00 13.07 0.30
N GLY A 26 -12.99 13.04 -0.60
CA GLY A 26 -12.76 12.99 -2.05
C GLY A 26 -12.38 11.60 -2.55
N GLU A 27 -12.81 10.53 -1.89
CA GLU A 27 -12.58 9.16 -2.35
C GLU A 27 -13.67 8.74 -3.35
N GLU A 28 -13.32 8.58 -4.63
CA GLU A 28 -14.21 8.00 -5.65
C GLU A 28 -14.30 6.47 -5.53
N PRO A 29 -15.47 5.86 -5.83
CA PRO A 29 -15.65 4.42 -5.77
C PRO A 29 -14.92 3.68 -6.90
N GLU A 30 -14.39 2.53 -6.50
CA GLU A 30 -13.54 1.57 -7.20
C GLU A 30 -13.91 1.25 -8.66
N SER A 31 -12.90 1.29 -9.54
CA SER A 31 -12.89 0.57 -10.82
C SER A 31 -11.66 -0.36 -10.90
N SER A 32 -11.94 -1.63 -10.61
CA SER A 32 -11.38 -2.90 -11.10
C SER A 32 -10.11 -2.90 -12.00
N VAL A 33 -9.05 -3.53 -11.46
CA VAL A 33 -8.13 -4.51 -12.10
C VAL A 33 -7.00 -3.99 -12.99
N ALA A 34 -5.80 -3.85 -12.39
CA ALA A 34 -4.56 -4.53 -12.81
C ALA A 34 -3.43 -4.32 -11.77
N LEU A 35 -2.62 -5.37 -11.56
CA LEU A 35 -1.40 -5.46 -10.73
C LEU A 35 -1.55 -5.57 -9.20
N LEU A 36 -1.53 -6.83 -8.76
CA LEU A 36 -0.79 -7.24 -7.57
C LEU A 36 0.65 -6.69 -7.67
N GLY A 37 0.90 -5.51 -7.08
CA GLY A 37 2.22 -4.88 -7.04
C GLY A 37 2.34 -3.50 -7.67
N ALA A 38 1.26 -2.88 -8.17
CA ALA A 38 1.33 -1.46 -8.55
C ALA A 38 1.25 -0.60 -7.28
N ALA A 39 2.39 -0.14 -6.79
CA ALA A 39 2.45 0.97 -5.85
C ALA A 39 1.62 2.16 -6.39
N PRO A 40 0.99 2.99 -5.55
CA PRO A 40 0.19 4.10 -6.04
C PRO A 40 1.02 4.97 -6.99
N ILE A 41 0.53 5.04 -8.22
CA ILE A 41 1.05 5.83 -9.33
C ILE A 41 1.02 7.30 -8.90
N PRO A 42 2.08 8.08 -9.16
CA PRO A 42 2.05 9.49 -8.82
C PRO A 42 0.89 10.20 -9.52
N GLU A 43 0.11 10.96 -8.75
CA GLU A 43 -0.93 11.83 -9.29
C GLU A 43 -0.27 12.96 -10.07
N VAL A 44 -0.43 12.90 -11.39
CA VAL A 44 0.04 13.90 -12.34
C VAL A 44 -1.18 14.48 -13.06
N THR A 45 -1.16 15.79 -13.33
CA THR A 45 -2.31 16.51 -13.90
C THR A 45 -2.56 16.14 -15.36
N GLY A 46 -1.54 15.68 -16.10
CA GLY A 46 -1.66 15.36 -17.52
C GLY A 46 -2.17 13.94 -17.78
N HIS A 47 -3.28 13.81 -18.51
CA HIS A 47 -3.87 12.50 -18.88
C HIS A 47 -2.87 11.54 -19.56
N ARG A 48 -1.97 12.07 -20.39
CA ARG A 48 -0.91 11.28 -21.05
C ARG A 48 0.16 10.80 -20.06
N GLN A 49 0.50 11.63 -19.08
CA GLN A 49 1.45 11.25 -18.03
C GLN A 49 0.86 10.14 -17.15
N GLN A 50 -0.43 10.25 -16.80
CA GLN A 50 -1.15 9.19 -16.07
C GLN A 50 -1.14 7.86 -16.85
N ALA A 51 -1.45 7.92 -18.15
CA ALA A 51 -1.44 6.73 -19.01
C ALA A 51 -0.07 6.05 -19.08
N ILE A 52 1.02 6.83 -19.16
CA ILE A 52 2.39 6.29 -19.14
C ILE A 52 2.70 5.64 -17.79
N LEU A 53 2.40 6.31 -16.68
CA LEU A 53 2.74 5.80 -15.35
C LEU A 53 1.92 4.56 -14.95
N ALA A 54 0.75 4.36 -15.59
CA ALA A 54 -0.08 3.17 -15.42
C ALA A 54 0.45 1.93 -16.16
N LEU A 55 1.48 2.07 -16.99
CA LEU A 55 2.02 0.93 -17.72
C LEU A 55 2.77 -0.03 -16.79
N SER A 56 2.28 -1.27 -16.74
CA SER A 56 2.88 -2.37 -15.96
C SER A 56 4.35 -2.64 -16.31
N GLY A 57 4.71 -2.47 -17.59
CA GLY A 57 6.09 -2.64 -18.06
C GLY A 57 7.07 -1.60 -17.51
N LEU A 58 6.60 -0.44 -17.01
CA LEU A 58 7.47 0.52 -16.33
C LEU A 58 7.73 0.13 -14.87
N ALA A 59 6.88 -0.70 -14.26
CA ALA A 59 7.05 -1.11 -12.87
C ALA A 59 8.15 -2.17 -12.66
N ILE A 60 8.58 -2.85 -13.74
CA ILE A 60 9.63 -3.87 -13.68
C ILE A 60 11.05 -3.28 -13.81
N GLU A 61 12.05 -4.01 -13.31
CA GLU A 61 13.47 -3.60 -13.32
C GLU A 61 14.01 -3.32 -14.73
N ASP A 62 13.59 -4.12 -15.71
CA ASP A 62 14.05 -4.00 -17.10
C ASP A 62 13.46 -2.77 -17.80
N GLY A 63 12.30 -2.28 -17.37
CA GLY A 63 11.61 -1.15 -17.96
C GLY A 63 11.18 -1.32 -19.43
N MET A 64 10.69 -0.23 -20.02
CA MET A 64 10.18 -0.18 -21.39
C MET A 64 11.01 0.75 -22.27
N ARG A 65 11.18 0.39 -23.54
CA ARG A 65 11.68 1.30 -24.58
C ARG A 65 10.66 2.39 -24.86
N THR A 66 11.11 3.57 -25.28
CA THR A 66 10.21 4.66 -25.71
C THR A 66 9.19 4.20 -26.75
N SER A 67 9.60 3.35 -27.70
CA SER A 67 8.72 2.80 -28.75
C SER A 67 7.66 1.84 -28.19
N GLU A 68 7.99 1.09 -27.14
CA GLU A 68 7.06 0.17 -26.46
C GLU A 68 6.01 0.99 -25.70
N VAL A 69 6.44 2.01 -24.95
CA VAL A 69 5.53 2.96 -24.27
C VAL A 69 4.60 3.63 -25.28
N ALA A 70 5.15 4.21 -26.34
CA ALA A 70 4.39 4.91 -27.37
C ALA A 70 3.32 4.02 -28.02
N LYS A 71 3.68 2.76 -28.30
CA LYS A 71 2.74 1.77 -28.83
C LYS A 71 1.61 1.48 -27.85
N GLU A 72 1.94 1.26 -26.58
CA GLU A 72 0.98 0.86 -25.54
C GLU A 72 -0.06 1.96 -25.26
N ILE A 73 0.36 3.23 -25.24
CA ILE A 73 -0.55 4.38 -25.06
C ILE A 73 -1.12 4.93 -26.38
N SER A 74 -0.92 4.22 -27.49
CA SER A 74 -1.32 4.64 -28.85
C SER A 74 -0.95 6.11 -29.15
N TYR A 75 0.34 6.42 -29.08
CA TYR A 75 0.88 7.77 -29.19
C TYR A 75 2.17 7.84 -30.01
N GLU A 76 2.61 9.06 -30.33
CA GLU A 76 3.80 9.28 -31.15
C GLU A 76 5.09 9.14 -30.34
N VAL A 77 6.11 8.52 -30.93
CA VAL A 77 7.40 8.24 -30.28
C VAL A 77 8.12 9.53 -29.82
N PRO A 78 8.25 10.61 -30.62
CA PRO A 78 8.92 11.83 -30.19
C PRO A 78 8.23 12.49 -28.99
N ASN A 79 6.89 12.58 -29.01
CA ASN A 79 6.12 13.16 -27.91
C ASN A 79 6.18 12.28 -26.65
N THR A 80 6.20 10.96 -26.82
CA THR A 80 6.41 10.01 -25.73
C THR A 80 7.79 10.21 -25.09
N HIS A 81 8.84 10.40 -25.89
CA HIS A 81 10.18 10.68 -25.36
C HIS A 81 10.22 11.96 -24.54
N MET A 82 9.63 13.06 -25.04
CA MET A 82 9.55 14.33 -24.31
C MET A 82 8.77 14.18 -23.00
N THR A 83 7.69 13.39 -23.01
CA THR A 83 6.88 13.13 -21.82
C THR A 83 7.65 12.32 -20.78
N LEU A 84 8.40 11.29 -21.21
CA LEU A 84 9.26 10.50 -20.33
C LEU A 84 10.39 11.34 -19.73
N GLN A 85 11.03 12.23 -20.49
CA GLN A 85 12.02 13.17 -19.96
C GLN A 85 11.40 14.14 -18.93
N ALA A 86 10.17 14.59 -19.14
CA ALA A 86 9.48 15.44 -18.17
C ALA A 86 9.17 14.68 -16.87
N LEU A 87 8.71 13.43 -16.99
CA LEU A 87 8.46 12.54 -15.86
C LEU A 87 9.74 12.17 -15.11
N GLU A 88 10.87 12.03 -15.81
CA GLU A 88 12.17 11.79 -15.21
C GLU A 88 12.65 13.00 -14.41
N ARG A 89 12.58 14.21 -15.00
CA ARG A 89 12.87 15.46 -14.28
C ARG A 89 11.99 15.67 -13.05
N ALA A 90 10.76 15.15 -13.07
CA ALA A 90 9.84 15.15 -11.93
C ALA A 90 10.09 14.00 -10.93
N GLY A 91 11.03 13.09 -11.20
CA GLY A 91 11.38 11.96 -10.35
C GLY A 91 10.32 10.85 -10.30
N HIS A 92 9.51 10.71 -11.36
CA HIS A 92 8.49 9.66 -11.50
C HIS A 92 9.01 8.43 -12.25
N VAL A 93 9.90 8.64 -13.21
CA VAL A 93 10.59 7.58 -13.95
C VAL A 93 12.10 7.81 -13.90
N GLU A 94 12.87 6.79 -14.22
CA GLU A 94 14.32 6.85 -14.38
C GLU A 94 14.74 6.09 -15.65
N MET A 95 15.87 6.49 -16.22
CA MET A 95 16.55 5.75 -17.27
C MET A 95 17.16 4.46 -16.69
N VAL A 96 16.99 3.33 -17.38
CA VAL A 96 17.64 2.07 -17.00
C VAL A 96 19.12 2.17 -17.37
N PRO A 97 20.05 2.11 -16.39
CA PRO A 97 21.48 2.28 -16.64
C PRO A 97 22.01 1.22 -17.62
N GLY A 98 22.86 1.64 -18.56
CA GLY A 98 23.53 0.74 -19.50
C GLY A 98 22.64 0.12 -20.58
N SER A 99 21.33 0.43 -20.61
CA SER A 99 20.41 -0.13 -21.60
C SER A 99 20.64 0.45 -23.01
N LYS A 100 20.70 -0.44 -24.02
CA LYS A 100 20.70 -0.07 -25.45
C LYS A 100 19.71 -0.96 -26.21
N PRO A 101 18.65 -0.39 -26.85
CA PRO A 101 18.24 1.02 -26.81
C PRO A 101 17.78 1.46 -25.41
N GLN A 102 17.74 2.78 -25.17
CA GLN A 102 17.35 3.37 -23.88
C GLN A 102 15.99 2.84 -23.41
N ARG A 103 15.96 2.33 -22.18
CA ARG A 103 14.74 1.91 -21.48
C ARG A 103 14.44 2.85 -20.32
N TRP A 104 13.17 2.92 -19.97
CA TRP A 104 12.62 3.74 -18.89
C TRP A 104 11.89 2.83 -17.92
N ARG A 105 12.00 3.12 -16.64
CA ARG A 105 11.23 2.44 -15.59
C ARG A 105 10.73 3.47 -14.59
N LEU A 106 9.72 3.13 -13.81
CA LEU A 106 9.29 3.94 -12.68
C LEU A 106 10.46 4.17 -11.72
N HIS A 107 10.49 5.33 -11.06
CA HIS A 107 11.47 5.57 -10.00
C HIS A 107 11.29 4.50 -8.89
N PRO A 108 12.35 4.05 -8.19
CA PRO A 108 12.28 2.97 -7.20
C PRO A 108 11.13 3.09 -6.20
N LYS A 109 10.85 4.30 -5.71
CA LYS A 109 9.72 4.63 -4.81
C LYS A 109 8.33 4.29 -5.35
N TYR A 110 8.19 4.07 -6.66
CA TYR A 110 6.96 3.66 -7.34
C TYR A 110 7.05 2.23 -7.90
N ARG A 111 8.21 1.55 -7.81
CA ARG A 111 8.40 0.14 -8.21
C ARG A 111 8.23 -0.84 -7.04
N VAL A 112 7.65 -0.37 -5.93
CA VAL A 112 7.47 -1.17 -4.72
C VAL A 112 6.50 -2.31 -5.01
N THR A 113 7.01 -3.53 -4.96
CA THR A 113 6.24 -4.75 -5.21
C THR A 113 5.54 -5.21 -3.93
N ALA A 114 4.55 -6.10 -4.07
CA ALA A 114 3.97 -6.80 -2.93
C ALA A 114 5.05 -7.50 -2.08
N LYS A 115 6.09 -8.05 -2.71
CA LYS A 115 7.23 -8.66 -2.03
C LYS A 115 7.94 -7.69 -1.09
N THR A 116 8.11 -6.45 -1.52
CA THR A 116 8.78 -5.43 -0.71
C THR A 116 7.94 -5.09 0.53
N TYR A 117 6.62 -4.98 0.42
CA TYR A 117 5.73 -4.79 1.58
C TYR A 117 5.83 -5.97 2.57
N MET A 118 5.87 -7.20 2.04
CA MET A 118 6.02 -8.41 2.85
C MET A 118 7.35 -8.43 3.62
N THR A 119 8.47 -8.05 2.98
CA THR A 119 9.78 -7.96 3.65
C THR A 119 9.79 -6.99 4.84
N ILE A 120 9.06 -5.87 4.77
CA ILE A 120 8.91 -4.96 5.90
C ILE A 120 8.03 -5.56 6.99
N ALA A 121 6.89 -6.15 6.62
CA ALA A 121 5.96 -6.75 7.56
C ALA A 121 6.61 -7.94 8.32
N GLU A 122 7.54 -8.67 7.69
CA GLU A 122 8.39 -9.69 8.34
C GLU A 122 9.25 -9.13 9.48
N GLN A 123 9.59 -7.83 9.45
CA GLN A 123 10.42 -7.21 10.49
C GLN A 123 9.65 -6.90 11.78
N VAL A 124 8.32 -7.02 11.78
CA VAL A 124 7.50 -6.83 12.98
C VAL A 124 7.53 -8.12 13.80
N LYS A 125 8.22 -8.10 14.94
CA LYS A 125 8.47 -9.28 15.77
C LYS A 125 7.22 -9.66 16.57
N ALA A 126 7.24 -10.84 17.18
CA ALA A 126 6.18 -11.24 18.10
C ALA A 126 6.12 -10.26 19.30
N GLY A 127 4.91 -9.86 19.67
CA GLY A 127 4.67 -8.90 20.75
C GLY A 127 4.85 -7.43 20.32
N GLU A 128 4.97 -7.20 19.02
CA GLU A 128 5.02 -5.88 18.39
C GLU A 128 3.88 -5.73 17.38
N TRP A 129 3.48 -4.49 17.11
CA TRP A 129 2.57 -4.17 16.01
C TRP A 129 3.03 -2.93 15.27
N THR A 130 2.55 -2.72 14.04
CA THR A 130 2.83 -1.53 13.25
C THR A 130 1.59 -1.10 12.47
N THR A 131 1.68 0.01 11.73
CA THR A 131 0.60 0.46 10.84
C THR A 131 0.93 0.30 9.37
N TYR A 132 -0.11 0.23 8.53
CA TYR A 132 0.04 0.36 7.08
C TYR A 132 0.74 1.66 6.67
N GLY A 133 0.56 2.72 7.47
CA GLY A 133 1.24 4.01 7.29
C GLY A 133 2.74 3.90 7.55
N ASP A 134 3.15 3.27 8.65
CA ASP A 134 4.55 3.07 9.00
C ASP A 134 5.28 2.24 7.94
N ILE A 135 4.66 1.15 7.45
CA ILE A 135 5.21 0.35 6.35
C ILE A 135 5.37 1.20 5.08
N SER A 136 4.40 2.07 4.78
CA SER A 136 4.47 2.98 3.63
C SER A 136 5.63 3.98 3.78
N ILE A 137 5.80 4.58 4.96
CA ILE A 137 6.86 5.56 5.23
C ILE A 137 8.23 4.88 5.16
N ALA A 138 8.39 3.70 5.75
CA ALA A 138 9.64 2.94 5.71
C ALA A 138 10.13 2.75 4.27
N LEU A 139 9.22 2.41 3.35
CA LEU A 139 9.56 2.13 1.95
C LEU A 139 9.63 3.35 1.03
N ARG A 140 8.76 4.34 1.26
CA ARG A 140 8.53 5.44 0.30
C ARG A 140 8.79 6.82 0.87
N GLY A 141 8.90 6.95 2.19
CA GLY A 141 8.95 8.23 2.89
C GLY A 141 7.60 8.96 2.97
N ASP A 142 6.49 8.31 2.56
CA ASP A 142 5.14 8.88 2.63
C ASP A 142 4.11 7.83 3.07
N THR A 143 2.91 8.26 3.44
CA THR A 143 1.79 7.38 3.83
C THR A 143 0.88 6.97 2.67
N LYS A 144 1.20 7.40 1.44
CA LYS A 144 0.28 7.30 0.29
C LYS A 144 0.01 5.86 -0.12
N ALA A 145 0.89 4.91 0.21
CA ALA A 145 0.70 3.50 -0.07
C ALA A 145 -0.03 2.72 1.03
N ALA A 146 -0.38 3.33 2.17
CA ALA A 146 -1.01 2.64 3.29
C ALA A 146 -2.25 1.82 2.88
N ARG A 147 -3.13 2.41 2.07
CA ARG A 147 -4.33 1.71 1.57
C ARG A 147 -3.98 0.51 0.68
N ALA A 148 -3.03 0.69 -0.24
CA ALA A 148 -2.58 -0.38 -1.12
C ALA A 148 -1.96 -1.54 -0.33
N ILE A 149 -1.19 -1.24 0.73
CA ILE A 149 -0.61 -2.26 1.62
C ILE A 149 -1.73 -3.02 2.33
N GLY A 150 -2.76 -2.34 2.85
CA GLY A 150 -3.92 -2.99 3.47
C GLY A 150 -4.66 -3.92 2.52
N GLN A 151 -4.84 -3.52 1.26
CA GLN A 151 -5.45 -4.36 0.23
C GLN A 151 -4.59 -5.58 -0.11
N VAL A 152 -3.26 -5.41 -0.17
CA VAL A 152 -2.31 -6.50 -0.40
C VAL A 152 -2.36 -7.49 0.77
N ALA A 153 -2.32 -7.02 2.01
CA ALA A 153 -2.38 -7.85 3.21
C ALA A 153 -3.68 -8.67 3.30
N ALA A 154 -4.80 -8.10 2.85
CA ALA A 154 -6.09 -8.80 2.85
C ALA A 154 -6.25 -9.84 1.72
N ARG A 155 -5.46 -9.74 0.63
CA ARG A 155 -5.65 -10.54 -0.59
C ARG A 155 -4.57 -11.59 -0.83
N ILE A 156 -3.40 -11.45 -0.21
CA ILE A 156 -2.28 -12.38 -0.37
C ILE A 156 -2.23 -13.31 0.85
N PRO A 157 -2.52 -14.61 0.70
CA PRO A 157 -2.45 -15.58 1.80
C PRO A 157 -1.06 -15.68 2.43
N GLU A 158 -0.01 -15.45 1.65
CA GLU A 158 1.38 -15.47 2.07
C GLU A 158 1.84 -14.17 2.76
N PHE A 159 0.94 -13.20 2.98
CA PHE A 159 1.32 -11.98 3.67
C PHE A 159 1.79 -12.33 5.10
N PRO A 160 2.98 -11.87 5.53
CA PRO A 160 3.57 -12.30 6.78
C PRO A 160 2.91 -11.60 7.96
N ASN A 161 2.49 -12.38 8.95
CA ASN A 161 1.92 -11.92 10.23
C ASN A 161 0.88 -10.78 10.07
N PRO A 162 -0.19 -10.98 9.27
CA PRO A 162 -1.13 -9.91 8.92
C PRO A 162 -1.90 -9.38 10.13
N HIS A 163 -1.93 -10.10 11.26
CA HIS A 163 -2.50 -9.64 12.52
C HIS A 163 -1.67 -8.50 13.15
N ARG A 164 -0.36 -8.39 12.89
CA ARG A 164 0.51 -7.35 13.47
C ARG A 164 0.44 -6.00 12.75
N VAL A 165 -0.30 -5.90 11.64
CA VAL A 165 -0.42 -4.66 10.85
C VAL A 165 -1.81 -4.07 11.02
N LEU A 166 -1.88 -3.00 11.81
CA LEU A 166 -3.11 -2.38 12.26
C LEU A 166 -3.39 -1.05 11.53
N ARG A 167 -4.62 -0.55 11.68
CA ARG A 167 -4.95 0.82 11.30
C ARG A 167 -4.50 1.76 12.40
N GLU A 168 -4.05 2.96 12.06
CA GLU A 168 -3.89 4.03 13.04
C GLU A 168 -5.24 4.27 13.76
N PRO A 169 -5.31 4.41 15.10
CA PRO A 169 -4.22 4.49 16.10
C PRO A 169 -3.79 3.17 16.78
N GLY A 170 -4.00 2.01 16.15
CA GLY A 170 -3.81 0.68 16.75
C GLY A 170 -5.08 -0.16 16.72
N VAL A 171 -5.97 0.11 15.77
CA VAL A 171 -7.30 -0.47 15.66
C VAL A 171 -7.29 -1.60 14.63
N ILE A 172 -7.85 -2.75 15.02
CA ILE A 172 -8.05 -3.89 14.13
C ILE A 172 -9.12 -3.53 13.08
N SER A 173 -8.87 -3.90 11.82
CA SER A 173 -9.89 -3.70 10.78
C SER A 173 -11.12 -4.56 11.03
N GLN A 174 -12.33 -4.01 10.93
CA GLN A 174 -13.56 -4.81 11.00
C GLN A 174 -13.68 -5.82 9.85
N TYR A 175 -12.96 -5.56 8.75
CA TYR A 175 -12.84 -6.42 7.58
C TYR A 175 -11.60 -7.32 7.63
N TRP A 176 -10.86 -7.34 8.75
CA TRP A 176 -9.74 -8.24 8.90
C TRP A 176 -10.26 -9.68 8.94
N VAL A 177 -9.61 -10.55 8.18
CA VAL A 177 -9.94 -11.97 8.10
C VAL A 177 -8.62 -12.75 7.97
N ASP A 178 -8.47 -13.84 8.73
CA ASP A 178 -7.33 -14.75 8.56
C ASP A 178 -7.52 -15.73 7.39
N HIS A 179 -6.52 -16.55 7.11
CA HIS A 179 -6.57 -17.57 6.06
C HIS A 179 -7.65 -18.65 6.30
N GLU A 180 -8.16 -18.78 7.53
CA GLU A 180 -9.24 -19.70 7.90
C GLU A 180 -10.62 -19.02 7.84
N GLY A 181 -10.70 -17.75 7.43
CA GLY A 181 -11.96 -17.00 7.35
C GLY A 181 -12.42 -16.41 8.68
N LYS A 182 -11.59 -16.41 9.72
CA LYS A 182 -11.93 -15.87 11.05
C LYS A 182 -11.70 -14.37 11.10
N GLY A 183 -12.66 -13.67 11.68
CA GLY A 183 -12.72 -12.20 11.68
C GLY A 183 -11.85 -11.50 12.73
N PRO A 184 -12.15 -10.22 13.02
CA PRO A 184 -11.33 -9.34 13.88
C PRO A 184 -11.06 -9.87 15.29
N ASP A 185 -12.01 -10.59 15.90
CA ASP A 185 -11.83 -11.18 17.23
C ASP A 185 -10.67 -12.17 17.27
N ARG A 186 -10.43 -12.89 16.17
CA ARG A 186 -9.29 -13.80 16.03
C ARG A 186 -7.98 -13.03 15.93
N CYS A 187 -7.95 -11.90 15.23
CA CYS A 187 -6.79 -11.02 15.18
C CYS A 187 -6.42 -10.54 16.58
N GLN A 188 -7.42 -10.08 17.35
CA GLN A 188 -7.21 -9.64 18.73
C GLN A 188 -6.63 -10.77 19.59
N GLN A 189 -7.22 -11.97 19.55
CA GLN A 189 -6.69 -13.13 20.28
C GLN A 189 -5.25 -13.49 19.91
N MET A 190 -4.88 -13.35 18.63
CA MET A 190 -3.50 -13.62 18.18
C MET A 190 -2.52 -12.58 18.75
N LEU A 191 -2.91 -11.31 18.79
CA LEU A 191 -2.09 -10.23 19.36
C LEU A 191 -1.97 -10.34 20.89
N GLU A 192 -3.08 -10.65 21.57
CA GLU A 192 -3.08 -10.90 23.02
C GLU A 192 -2.22 -12.10 23.39
N ALA A 193 -2.25 -13.18 22.58
CA ALA A 193 -1.37 -14.35 22.76
C ALA A 193 0.12 -14.01 22.59
N GLU A 194 0.44 -12.90 21.91
CA GLU A 194 1.78 -12.36 21.77
C GLU A 194 2.13 -11.33 22.87
N GLY A 195 1.21 -11.05 23.79
CA GLY A 195 1.40 -10.12 24.89
C GLY A 195 1.12 -8.66 24.55
N ILE A 196 0.28 -8.40 23.53
CA ILE A 196 -0.21 -7.06 23.19
C ILE A 196 -1.58 -6.87 23.83
N ASP A 197 -1.64 -5.96 24.80
CA ASP A 197 -2.89 -5.59 25.46
C ASP A 197 -3.69 -4.58 24.62
N PHE A 198 -5.02 -4.57 24.81
CA PHE A 198 -5.93 -3.62 24.19
C PHE A 198 -6.58 -2.72 25.23
N VAL A 199 -6.51 -1.40 25.02
CA VAL A 199 -7.18 -0.39 25.83
C VAL A 199 -8.17 0.33 24.93
N GLU A 200 -9.46 0.30 25.29
CA GLU A 200 -10.55 0.92 24.49
C GLU A 200 -10.57 0.47 23.02
N GLY A 201 -10.19 -0.78 22.74
CA GLY A 201 -10.15 -1.34 21.38
C GLY A 201 -8.93 -0.92 20.55
N GLN A 202 -7.94 -0.31 21.18
CA GLN A 202 -6.65 0.05 20.57
C GLN A 202 -5.54 -0.78 21.20
N ALA A 203 -4.65 -1.31 20.37
CA ALA A 203 -3.45 -2.01 20.83
C ALA A 203 -2.55 -1.04 21.61
N ASP A 204 -1.88 -1.54 22.65
CA ASP A 204 -0.95 -0.76 23.49
C ASP A 204 0.09 -0.04 22.61
N PRO A 205 0.10 1.31 22.59
CA PRO A 205 0.99 2.09 21.74
C PRO A 205 2.46 1.90 22.09
N THR A 206 2.79 1.44 23.30
CA THR A 206 4.19 1.15 23.68
C THR A 206 4.77 -0.06 22.96
N ARG A 207 3.90 -0.91 22.39
CA ARG A 207 4.28 -2.07 21.56
C ARG A 207 4.35 -1.73 20.06
N ARG A 208 4.06 -0.49 19.68
CA ARG A 208 4.12 -0.05 18.29
C ARG A 208 5.57 0.10 17.83
N VAL A 209 5.86 -0.45 16.67
CA VAL A 209 7.11 -0.24 15.93
C VAL A 209 6.84 0.74 14.79
N THR A 210 7.52 1.87 14.84
CA THR A 210 7.44 2.95 13.85
C THR A 210 8.35 2.71 12.66
N TRP A 211 8.13 3.47 11.58
CA TRP A 211 8.84 3.32 10.31
C TRP A 211 10.37 3.41 10.40
N ASP A 212 10.90 4.19 11.34
CA ASP A 212 12.34 4.38 11.57
C ASP A 212 12.98 3.11 12.14
N VAL A 213 12.33 2.47 13.10
CA VAL A 213 12.77 1.18 13.65
C VAL A 213 12.68 0.08 12.59
N LEU A 214 11.63 0.07 11.77
CA LEU A 214 11.52 -0.87 10.65
C LEU A 214 12.67 -0.67 9.66
N ASN A 215 12.98 0.58 9.29
CA ASN A 215 14.10 0.91 8.40
C ASN A 215 15.45 0.45 8.96
N ALA A 216 15.73 0.73 10.23
CA ALA A 216 16.95 0.30 10.90
C ALA A 216 17.16 -1.23 10.82
N ARG A 217 16.07 -2.00 11.00
CA ARG A 217 16.10 -3.48 10.90
C ARG A 217 16.43 -3.98 9.49
N ILE A 218 16.01 -3.26 8.45
CA ILE A 218 16.22 -3.65 7.05
C ILE A 218 17.61 -3.25 6.57
N THR A 219 18.11 -2.09 7.03
CA THR A 219 19.46 -1.61 6.68
C THR A 219 20.55 -2.33 7.46
N GLY A 220 20.19 -3.05 8.54
CA GLY A 220 21.14 -3.69 9.45
C GLY A 220 21.86 -2.70 10.36
N GLU A 221 21.34 -1.48 10.47
CA GLU A 221 21.80 -0.49 11.43
C GLU A 221 21.18 -0.84 12.79
N GLU A 222 21.85 -1.70 13.56
CA GLU A 222 21.50 -1.88 14.97
C GLU A 222 21.61 -0.53 15.68
N THR A 223 20.46 0.01 16.12
CA THR A 223 20.42 1.08 17.12
C THR A 223 21.12 0.58 18.38
N ALA A 224 22.35 1.05 18.56
CA ALA A 224 23.19 0.83 19.73
C ALA A 224 22.60 1.45 21.01
#